data_AF-A0A268EX73-F1
#
_entry.id   AF-A0A268EX73-F1
#
_cell.length_a   1.000
_cell.length_b   1.000
_cell.length_c   1.000
_cell.angle_alpha   90.00
_cell.angle_beta   90.00
_cell.angle_gamma   90.00
#
_symmetry.space_group_name_H-M   'P 1'
#
loop_
_entity.id
_entity.type
_entity.pdbx_description
1 polymer ?
#
loop_
_entity_poly.entity_id
_entity_poly.type
_entity_poly.pdbx_seq_one_letter_code
_entity_poly.pdbx_strand_id
1 'polypeptide(L)'
;MKSYIIAGITALLLIVIMSQLLQDRVQAQDEAAPIVIVDGEAVPSPGYPFYSGDILYVPARVMGTYYPYTFRWDNAEKSLQLDAPDGVVILKSGSREVTVHGEALFQLDAPVLLRQGHVYIPVDSLSSLTGAEVTYRSIEDVTITSGSVSISVREPKEPLATAEDSSYKLYAALKDRQNYRGFILEAGAARYSYDWQAPRLPSYEPVLHAEDVDGDGQPEVVVIFTTGTGTGLHMEEIHVVDPRDGQEIPVLSAEQAADEWIESRITLEGSELVIDVKLKGETPQAWSFRIPDVEPGDHYNSQVGVGGVIYYDVEGGKLTAEAAANIGFANYIGDFEFEYDRSERGFEPVAVTFHPFPEFEKYRIR
;
A
#
# COMPACT_ATOMS: atom_id res chain seq x y z
N MET A 1 -56.04 70.81 -4.52
CA MET A 1 -55.57 69.58 -5.21
C MET A 1 -54.08 69.63 -5.59
N LYS A 2 -53.16 70.01 -4.68
CA LYS A 2 -51.71 69.98 -4.96
C LYS A 2 -50.84 69.42 -3.81
N SER A 3 -51.40 69.14 -2.63
CA SER A 3 -50.64 68.69 -1.47
C SER A 3 -50.72 67.16 -1.21
N TYR A 4 -51.75 66.48 -1.72
CA TYR A 4 -51.91 65.02 -1.57
C TYR A 4 -51.13 64.20 -2.62
N ILE A 5 -50.60 64.84 -3.66
CA ILE A 5 -49.83 64.14 -4.72
C ILE A 5 -48.36 63.99 -4.30
N ILE A 6 -47.83 64.88 -3.46
CA ILE A 6 -46.41 64.87 -3.06
C ILE A 6 -46.14 63.82 -1.98
N ALA A 7 -47.09 63.59 -1.06
CA ALA A 7 -46.95 62.58 0.00
C ALA A 7 -47.05 61.13 -0.52
N GLY A 8 -47.77 60.90 -1.63
CA GLY A 8 -47.85 59.58 -2.26
C GLY A 8 -46.56 59.17 -2.99
N ILE A 9 -45.83 60.15 -3.54
CA ILE A 9 -44.59 59.91 -4.30
C ILE A 9 -43.43 59.58 -3.35
N THR A 10 -43.34 60.21 -2.18
CA THR A 10 -42.29 59.92 -1.19
C THR A 10 -42.49 58.56 -0.50
N ALA A 11 -43.74 58.15 -0.24
CA ALA A 11 -44.02 56.82 0.30
C ALA A 11 -43.70 55.69 -0.70
N LEU A 12 -43.96 55.91 -2.00
CA LEU A 12 -43.58 54.94 -3.04
C LEU A 12 -42.07 54.81 -3.18
N LEU A 13 -41.33 55.92 -3.09
CA LEU A 13 -39.86 55.92 -3.20
C LEU A 13 -39.20 55.16 -2.04
N LEU A 14 -39.72 55.32 -0.81
CA LEU A 14 -39.23 54.59 0.37
C LEU A 14 -39.55 53.10 0.30
N ILE A 15 -40.71 52.71 -0.23
CA ILE A 15 -41.05 51.29 -0.44
C ILE A 15 -40.14 50.69 -1.52
N VAL A 16 -39.85 51.42 -2.60
CA VAL A 16 -38.93 50.96 -3.66
C VAL A 16 -37.49 50.79 -3.13
N ILE A 17 -36.99 51.73 -2.35
CA ILE A 17 -35.65 51.65 -1.75
C ILE A 17 -35.57 50.52 -0.71
N MET A 18 -36.62 50.33 0.10
CA MET A 18 -36.68 49.25 1.08
C MET A 18 -36.84 47.88 0.42
N SER A 19 -37.55 47.80 -0.72
CA SER A 19 -37.59 46.58 -1.54
C SER A 19 -36.28 46.31 -2.27
N GLN A 20 -35.52 47.34 -2.67
CA GLN A 20 -34.17 47.16 -3.25
C GLN A 20 -33.17 46.70 -2.17
N LEU A 21 -33.24 47.25 -0.95
CA LEU A 21 -32.44 46.79 0.19
C LEU A 21 -32.82 45.38 0.68
N LEU A 22 -34.07 44.94 0.49
CA LEU A 22 -34.48 43.56 0.71
C LEU A 22 -34.06 42.64 -0.45
N GLN A 23 -34.11 43.12 -1.71
CA GLN A 23 -33.67 42.35 -2.87
C GLN A 23 -32.15 42.12 -2.85
N ASP A 24 -31.34 43.10 -2.46
CA ASP A 24 -29.90 42.92 -2.27
C ASP A 24 -29.57 41.93 -1.13
N ARG A 25 -30.43 41.82 -0.11
CA ARG A 25 -30.29 40.80 0.95
C ARG A 25 -30.75 39.41 0.54
N VAL A 26 -31.64 39.30 -0.45
CA VAL A 26 -32.16 38.03 -0.98
C VAL A 26 -31.32 37.55 -2.18
N GLN A 27 -30.56 38.44 -2.83
CA GLN A 27 -29.59 38.13 -3.89
C GLN A 27 -28.13 38.09 -3.40
N ALA A 28 -27.89 37.87 -2.11
CA ALA A 28 -26.71 37.09 -1.73
C ALA A 28 -27.03 35.63 -2.10
N GLN A 29 -26.94 35.33 -3.39
CA GLN A 29 -26.90 33.97 -3.88
C GLN A 29 -25.79 33.27 -3.10
N ASP A 30 -26.12 32.20 -2.38
CA ASP A 30 -25.15 31.24 -1.88
C ASP A 30 -24.36 30.73 -3.10
N GLU A 31 -23.33 31.47 -3.51
CA GLU A 31 -22.24 30.90 -4.28
C GLU A 31 -21.67 29.82 -3.38
N ALA A 32 -21.90 28.56 -3.77
CA ALA A 32 -21.39 27.41 -3.06
C ALA A 32 -19.91 27.65 -2.77
N ALA A 33 -19.56 27.64 -1.49
CA ALA A 33 -18.22 28.04 -1.10
C ALA A 33 -17.18 27.12 -1.75
N PRO A 34 -16.03 27.64 -2.20
CA PRO A 34 -15.11 26.86 -3.05
C PRO A 34 -14.63 25.61 -2.32
N ILE A 35 -14.86 24.43 -2.90
CA ILE A 35 -14.51 23.15 -2.27
C ILE A 35 -13.19 22.68 -2.84
N VAL A 36 -12.22 22.38 -1.96
CA VAL A 36 -11.03 21.64 -2.36
C VAL A 36 -11.39 20.17 -2.44
N ILE A 37 -11.14 19.56 -3.60
CA ILE A 37 -11.25 18.13 -3.79
C ILE A 37 -9.92 17.50 -3.42
N VAL A 38 -9.90 16.60 -2.44
CA VAL A 38 -8.73 15.79 -2.10
C VAL A 38 -9.07 14.34 -2.37
N ASP A 39 -8.29 13.67 -3.21
CA ASP A 39 -8.50 12.28 -3.58
C ASP A 39 -9.93 11.98 -4.07
N GLY A 40 -10.56 12.93 -4.77
CA GLY A 40 -11.92 12.78 -5.28
C GLY A 40 -13.03 13.10 -4.28
N GLU A 41 -12.70 13.43 -3.03
CA GLU A 41 -13.67 13.84 -2.01
C GLU A 41 -13.62 15.34 -1.72
N ALA A 42 -14.79 15.93 -1.49
CA ALA A 42 -14.93 17.28 -0.97
C ALA A 42 -14.38 17.37 0.47
N VAL A 43 -13.37 18.21 0.70
CA VAL A 43 -12.85 18.45 2.06
C VAL A 43 -13.60 19.62 2.71
N PRO A 44 -14.32 19.39 3.82
CA PRO A 44 -14.86 20.46 4.64
C PRO A 44 -13.69 21.17 5.34
N SER A 45 -13.23 22.29 4.77
CA SER A 45 -12.21 23.13 5.35
C SER A 45 -12.82 24.42 5.93
N PRO A 46 -12.43 24.86 7.13
CA PRO A 46 -12.90 26.12 7.72
C PRO A 46 -12.35 27.38 7.02
N GLY A 47 -11.48 27.21 6.01
CA GLY A 47 -11.04 28.26 5.09
C GLY A 47 -11.09 27.80 3.62
N TYR A 48 -11.25 28.73 2.69
CA TYR A 48 -11.40 28.47 1.25
C TYR A 48 -10.17 28.92 0.46
N PRO A 49 -9.86 28.25 -0.68
CA PRO A 49 -8.83 28.73 -1.60
C PRO A 49 -9.04 30.17 -2.03
N PHE A 50 -7.96 30.91 -2.29
CA PHE A 50 -8.04 32.28 -2.79
C PHE A 50 -6.78 32.70 -3.54
N TYR A 51 -6.93 33.66 -4.45
CA TYR A 51 -5.80 34.30 -5.10
C TYR A 51 -5.25 35.48 -4.28
N SER A 52 -3.93 35.54 -4.16
CA SER A 52 -3.21 36.75 -3.75
C SER A 52 -2.26 37.15 -4.87
N GLY A 53 -2.66 38.15 -5.67
CA GLY A 53 -2.04 38.39 -6.97
C GLY A 53 -2.32 37.20 -7.89
N ASP A 54 -1.29 36.67 -8.54
CA ASP A 54 -1.39 35.54 -9.47
C ASP A 54 -1.21 34.17 -8.79
N ILE A 55 -1.05 34.14 -7.47
CA ILE A 55 -0.74 32.92 -6.71
C ILE A 55 -2.00 32.42 -6.01
N LEU A 56 -2.37 31.18 -6.30
CA LEU A 56 -3.44 30.48 -5.60
C LEU A 56 -2.93 29.95 -4.26
N TYR A 57 -3.65 30.25 -3.19
CA TYR A 57 -3.40 29.79 -1.84
C TYR A 57 -4.47 28.81 -1.40
N VAL A 58 -4.04 27.77 -0.70
CA VAL A 58 -4.94 26.76 -0.10
C VAL A 58 -4.69 26.64 1.40
N PRO A 59 -5.72 26.28 2.19
CA PRO A 59 -5.57 26.13 3.64
C PRO A 59 -4.57 25.03 3.97
N ALA A 60 -3.56 25.30 4.79
CA ALA A 60 -2.54 24.33 5.20
C ALA A 60 -3.14 23.09 5.91
N ARG A 61 -4.33 23.24 6.51
CA ARG A 61 -5.08 22.15 7.12
C ARG A 61 -5.42 21.03 6.14
N VAL A 62 -5.45 21.31 4.83
CA VAL A 62 -5.67 20.30 3.80
C VAL A 62 -4.61 19.19 3.85
N MET A 63 -3.38 19.49 4.28
CA MET A 63 -2.32 18.48 4.44
C MET A 63 -2.70 17.39 5.45
N GLY A 64 -3.55 17.71 6.42
CA GLY A 64 -4.06 16.74 7.41
C GLY A 64 -5.08 15.76 6.85
N THR A 65 -5.48 15.92 5.59
CA THR A 65 -6.42 15.01 4.91
C THR A 65 -5.72 13.88 4.16
N TYR A 66 -4.42 14.04 3.87
CA TYR A 66 -3.58 13.03 3.23
C TYR A 66 -2.33 12.63 4.07
N TYR A 67 -2.10 13.27 5.22
CA TYR A 67 -1.05 12.93 6.20
C TYR A 67 -1.58 13.01 7.64
N PRO A 68 -1.15 12.13 8.56
CA PRO A 68 -1.61 12.07 9.95
C PRO A 68 -0.93 13.14 10.82
N TYR A 69 -1.01 14.40 10.38
CA TYR A 69 -0.46 15.51 11.11
C TYR A 69 -1.31 15.85 12.33
N THR A 70 -0.65 15.99 13.48
CA THR A 70 -1.22 16.72 14.62
C THR A 70 -0.87 18.20 14.48
N PHE A 71 -1.90 19.05 14.47
CA PHE A 71 -1.72 20.49 14.26
C PHE A 71 -1.62 21.24 15.59
N ARG A 72 -0.56 22.04 15.75
CA ARG A 72 -0.35 22.90 16.92
C ARG A 72 -0.08 24.33 16.48
N TRP A 73 -0.79 25.29 17.06
CA TRP A 73 -0.58 26.71 16.81
C TRP A 73 0.30 27.34 17.88
N ASP A 74 1.34 28.06 17.47
CA ASP A 74 2.11 28.95 18.32
C ASP A 74 1.76 30.41 18.02
N ASN A 75 1.12 31.08 18.98
CA ASN A 75 0.69 32.45 18.81
C ASN A 75 1.81 33.50 18.97
N ALA A 76 2.89 33.17 19.70
CA ALA A 76 4.03 34.07 19.89
C ALA A 76 4.88 34.11 18.63
N GLU A 77 5.17 32.94 18.05
CA GLU A 77 5.96 32.79 16.83
C GLU A 77 5.15 32.96 15.55
N LYS A 78 3.81 33.03 15.66
CA LYS A 78 2.88 33.07 14.52
C LYS A 78 3.13 31.91 13.55
N SER A 79 3.26 30.71 14.10
CA SER A 79 3.58 29.51 13.34
C SER A 79 2.60 28.36 13.59
N LEU A 80 2.34 27.60 12.54
CA LEU A 80 1.63 26.33 12.59
C LEU A 80 2.67 25.21 12.55
N GLN A 81 2.68 24.39 13.60
CA GLN A 81 3.46 23.17 13.69
C GLN A 81 2.58 21.99 13.30
N LEU A 82 3.12 21.10 12.47
CA LEU A 82 2.50 19.86 12.06
C LEU A 82 3.42 18.73 12.54
N ASP A 83 3.01 18.05 13.60
CA ASP A 83 3.73 16.91 14.15
C ASP A 83 3.34 15.64 13.37
N ALA A 84 4.34 14.92 12.84
CA ALA A 84 4.20 13.62 12.19
C ALA A 84 5.17 12.59 12.81
N PRO A 85 4.97 11.28 12.56
CA PRO A 85 5.87 10.23 13.08
C PRO A 85 7.33 10.39 12.65
N ASP A 86 7.59 11.01 11.50
CA ASP A 86 8.89 11.20 10.87
C ASP A 86 9.47 12.62 11.04
N GLY A 87 8.86 13.43 11.91
CA GLY A 87 9.36 14.74 12.31
C GLY A 87 8.30 15.84 12.31
N VAL A 88 8.77 17.08 12.39
CA VAL A 88 7.90 18.27 12.49
C VAL A 88 8.03 19.15 11.24
N VAL A 89 6.90 19.64 10.75
CA VAL A 89 6.84 20.71 9.75
C VAL A 89 6.42 22.01 10.43
N ILE A 90 7.16 23.11 10.19
CA ILE A 90 6.87 24.41 10.81
C ILE A 90 6.60 25.45 9.71
N LEU A 91 5.36 25.94 9.67
CA LEU A 91 4.91 26.99 8.76
C LEU A 91 4.80 28.32 9.51
N LYS A 92 5.76 29.23 9.32
CA LYS A 92 5.75 30.56 9.96
C LYS A 92 5.09 31.61 9.06
N SER A 93 4.09 32.32 9.58
CA SER A 93 3.40 33.38 8.85
C SER A 93 4.37 34.45 8.37
N GLY A 94 4.28 34.83 7.09
CA GLY A 94 5.15 35.79 6.43
C GLY A 94 6.50 35.21 5.97
N SER A 95 6.82 33.96 6.30
CA SER A 95 8.04 33.28 5.86
C SER A 95 7.83 32.51 4.57
N ARG A 96 8.88 32.45 3.74
CA ARG A 96 8.99 31.50 2.61
C ARG A 96 9.75 30.23 3.00
N GLU A 97 10.45 30.27 4.12
CA GLU A 97 11.21 29.14 4.66
C GLU A 97 10.30 28.31 5.56
N VAL A 98 10.28 27.01 5.28
CA VAL A 98 9.54 26.00 6.03
C VAL A 98 10.54 25.01 6.59
N THR A 99 10.47 24.73 7.89
CA THR A 99 11.22 23.61 8.47
C THR A 99 10.48 22.33 8.17
N VAL A 100 11.18 21.30 7.68
CA VAL A 100 10.66 19.96 7.37
C VAL A 100 11.52 18.92 8.08
N HIS A 101 10.88 17.91 8.68
CA HIS A 101 11.55 16.86 9.47
C HIS A 101 12.48 17.40 10.58
N GLY A 102 12.14 18.54 11.18
CA GLY A 102 12.87 19.14 12.30
C GLY A 102 14.19 19.83 11.98
N GLU A 103 14.81 19.63 10.80
CA GLU A 103 16.12 20.21 10.48
C GLU A 103 16.26 20.77 9.06
N ALA A 104 15.50 20.27 8.07
CA ALA A 104 15.63 20.70 6.68
C ALA A 104 14.85 22.00 6.40
N LEU A 105 15.45 22.95 5.68
CA LEU A 105 14.75 24.14 5.22
C LEU A 105 14.27 23.93 3.78
N PHE A 106 12.96 24.04 3.58
CA PHE A 106 12.29 24.03 2.28
C PHE A 106 11.85 25.46 1.92
N GLN A 107 12.10 25.88 0.67
CA GLN A 107 11.76 27.22 0.19
C GLN A 107 10.46 27.19 -0.62
N LEU A 108 9.45 27.92 -0.16
CA LEU A 108 8.19 28.10 -0.88
C LEU A 108 8.32 29.17 -1.99
N ASP A 109 7.46 29.03 -3.01
CA ASP A 109 7.37 29.97 -4.14
C ASP A 109 6.80 31.32 -3.72
N ALA A 110 6.08 31.36 -2.60
CA ALA A 110 5.57 32.56 -1.96
C ALA A 110 5.37 32.36 -0.44
N PRO A 111 5.26 33.43 0.36
CA PRO A 111 5.25 33.30 1.81
C PRO A 111 3.96 32.64 2.33
N VAL A 112 4.06 31.92 3.44
CA VAL A 112 2.93 31.43 4.23
C VAL A 112 2.07 32.63 4.67
N LEU A 113 0.75 32.55 4.50
CA LEU A 113 -0.18 33.61 4.89
C LEU A 113 -1.04 33.20 6.08
N LEU A 114 -1.21 34.11 7.05
CA LEU A 114 -2.22 34.00 8.09
C LEU A 114 -3.41 34.92 7.75
N ARG A 115 -4.56 34.34 7.40
CA ARG A 115 -5.76 35.09 7.00
C ARG A 115 -6.98 34.52 7.72
N GLN A 116 -7.73 35.39 8.40
CA GLN A 116 -8.97 35.03 9.13
C GLN A 116 -8.78 33.82 10.05
N GLY A 117 -7.65 33.75 10.76
CA GLY A 117 -7.33 32.65 11.69
C GLY A 117 -6.86 31.35 11.05
N HIS A 118 -6.66 31.32 9.73
CA HIS A 118 -6.21 30.14 8.99
C HIS A 118 -4.84 30.40 8.36
N VAL A 119 -3.99 29.37 8.41
CA VAL A 119 -2.69 29.37 7.73
C VAL A 119 -2.88 28.84 6.32
N TYR A 120 -2.32 29.54 5.36
CA TYR A 120 -2.38 29.23 3.94
C TYR A 120 -0.99 29.10 3.35
N ILE A 121 -0.87 28.20 2.39
CA ILE A 121 0.36 27.96 1.64
C ILE A 121 0.08 28.09 0.13
N PRO A 122 1.09 28.48 -0.67
CA PRO A 122 0.96 28.50 -2.12
C PRO A 122 0.66 27.09 -2.63
N VAL A 123 -0.30 26.97 -3.53
CA VAL A 123 -0.77 25.68 -4.04
C VAL A 123 0.33 24.90 -4.76
N ASP A 124 1.18 25.57 -5.53
CA ASP A 124 2.25 24.92 -6.30
C ASP A 124 3.36 24.36 -5.39
N SER A 125 3.55 24.99 -4.23
CA SER A 125 4.51 24.53 -3.24
C SER A 125 4.02 23.28 -2.48
N LEU A 126 2.74 22.91 -2.58
CA LEU A 126 2.23 21.65 -1.98
C LEU A 126 2.90 20.42 -2.58
N SER A 127 3.05 20.39 -3.91
CA SER A 127 3.67 19.25 -4.59
C SER A 127 5.08 19.02 -4.09
N SER A 128 5.90 20.06 -4.06
CA SER A 128 7.29 19.95 -3.62
C SER A 128 7.43 19.71 -2.12
N LEU A 129 6.51 20.24 -1.29
CA LEU A 129 6.52 20.06 0.17
C LEU A 129 6.03 18.68 0.59
N THR A 130 5.05 18.13 -0.13
CA THR A 130 4.27 16.98 0.33
C THR A 130 4.23 15.81 -0.66
N GLY A 131 4.82 15.95 -1.85
CA GLY A 131 4.75 14.95 -2.92
C GLY A 131 3.38 14.79 -3.58
N ALA A 132 2.34 15.53 -3.14
CA ALA A 132 0.99 15.47 -3.69
C ALA A 132 0.92 16.10 -5.08
N GLU A 133 0.15 15.50 -5.99
CA GLU A 133 -0.13 16.12 -7.27
C GLU A 133 -1.27 17.13 -7.12
N VAL A 134 -1.09 18.33 -7.67
CA VAL A 134 -2.12 19.37 -7.60
C VAL A 134 -2.49 19.84 -9.00
N THR A 135 -3.78 19.83 -9.30
CA THR A 135 -4.34 20.37 -10.53
C THR A 135 -5.42 21.39 -10.17
N TYR A 136 -5.42 22.52 -10.86
CA TYR A 136 -6.44 23.54 -10.63
C TYR A 136 -6.69 24.39 -11.88
N ARG A 137 -7.93 24.90 -12.01
CA ARG A 137 -8.33 25.83 -13.08
C ARG A 137 -8.81 27.18 -12.54
N SER A 138 -9.38 27.18 -11.35
CA SER A 138 -9.88 28.37 -10.64
C SER A 138 -9.89 28.11 -9.12
N ILE A 139 -10.41 29.03 -8.32
CA ILE A 139 -10.54 28.84 -6.85
C ILE A 139 -11.58 27.77 -6.50
N GLU A 140 -12.55 27.52 -7.39
CA GLU A 140 -13.62 26.53 -7.24
C GLU A 140 -13.25 25.14 -7.77
N ASP A 141 -12.19 25.05 -8.57
CA ASP A 141 -11.71 23.81 -9.20
C ASP A 141 -10.25 23.59 -8.81
N VAL A 142 -10.07 23.15 -7.55
CA VAL A 142 -8.77 22.77 -6.98
C VAL A 142 -8.84 21.30 -6.58
N THR A 143 -8.08 20.47 -7.28
CA THR A 143 -7.97 19.03 -7.02
C THR A 143 -6.56 18.69 -6.57
N ILE A 144 -6.46 18.11 -5.38
CA ILE A 144 -5.23 17.57 -4.82
C ILE A 144 -5.36 16.05 -4.82
N THR A 145 -4.41 15.38 -5.46
CA THR A 145 -4.25 13.93 -5.41
C THR A 145 -3.09 13.65 -4.48
N SER A 146 -3.31 12.86 -3.43
CA SER A 146 -2.26 12.49 -2.50
C SER A 146 -1.11 11.79 -3.22
N GLY A 147 0.09 12.16 -2.83
CA GLY A 147 1.32 11.70 -3.47
C GLY A 147 1.74 10.31 -3.03
N SER A 148 2.74 9.75 -3.70
CA SER A 148 3.34 8.44 -3.40
C SER A 148 3.98 8.28 -2.00
N VAL A 149 3.97 9.35 -1.19
CA VAL A 149 4.47 9.41 0.19
C VAL A 149 3.36 9.53 1.26
N SER A 150 2.09 9.61 0.86
CA SER A 150 0.93 9.73 1.76
C SER A 150 0.74 8.50 2.65
N ILE A 151 0.45 8.74 3.93
CA ILE A 151 0.24 7.71 4.96
C ILE A 151 -1.14 7.80 5.64
N SER A 152 -2.11 8.50 5.03
CA SER A 152 -3.49 8.51 5.54
C SER A 152 -4.40 7.64 4.69
N VAL A 153 -5.33 6.96 5.34
CA VAL A 153 -6.39 6.17 4.71
C VAL A 153 -7.49 7.09 4.19
N ARG A 154 -7.56 7.27 2.86
CA ARG A 154 -8.80 7.56 2.13
C ARG A 154 -8.80 6.77 0.83
N GLU A 155 -9.97 6.24 0.47
CA GLU A 155 -10.16 5.00 -0.28
C GLU A 155 -9.16 4.80 -1.43
N PRO A 156 -8.36 3.72 -1.40
CA PRO A 156 -7.52 3.35 -2.53
C PRO A 156 -8.44 3.11 -3.75
N LYS A 157 -8.36 4.02 -4.72
CA LYS A 157 -9.28 4.06 -5.88
C LYS A 157 -9.12 2.86 -6.81
N GLU A 158 -7.91 2.31 -6.85
CA GLU A 158 -7.57 1.16 -7.68
C GLU A 158 -7.03 0.04 -6.77
N PRO A 159 -7.53 -1.19 -6.94
CA PRO A 159 -7.00 -2.33 -6.24
C PRO A 159 -5.59 -2.64 -6.71
N LEU A 160 -4.73 -3.09 -5.79
CA LEU A 160 -3.42 -3.67 -6.12
C LEU A 160 -3.57 -5.01 -6.85
N ALA A 161 -4.62 -5.75 -6.53
CA ALA A 161 -4.93 -7.04 -7.12
C ALA A 161 -6.43 -7.29 -7.12
N THR A 162 -6.93 -8.00 -8.12
CA THR A 162 -8.34 -8.34 -8.26
C THR A 162 -8.43 -9.81 -8.64
N ALA A 163 -9.34 -10.55 -8.00
CA ALA A 163 -9.59 -11.95 -8.37
C ALA A 163 -10.18 -12.03 -9.78
N GLU A 164 -10.04 -13.18 -10.46
CA GLU A 164 -10.43 -13.32 -11.87
C GLU A 164 -11.89 -12.90 -12.14
N ASP A 165 -12.81 -13.24 -11.24
CA ASP A 165 -14.23 -12.91 -11.34
C ASP A 165 -14.59 -11.49 -10.83
N SER A 166 -13.59 -10.71 -10.40
CA SER A 166 -13.71 -9.38 -9.81
C SER A 166 -14.56 -9.29 -8.53
N SER A 167 -14.85 -10.42 -7.88
CA SER A 167 -15.63 -10.46 -6.64
C SER A 167 -14.82 -10.01 -5.41
N TYR A 168 -13.49 -10.16 -5.48
CA TYR A 168 -12.55 -9.77 -4.44
C TYR A 168 -11.51 -8.80 -4.95
N LYS A 169 -11.16 -7.82 -4.11
CA LYS A 169 -10.17 -6.81 -4.42
C LYS A 169 -9.26 -6.57 -3.22
N LEU A 170 -7.97 -6.45 -3.49
CA LEU A 170 -6.97 -6.17 -2.48
C LEU A 170 -6.44 -4.76 -2.63
N TYR A 171 -6.31 -4.06 -1.51
CA TYR A 171 -5.77 -2.72 -1.45
C TYR A 171 -4.70 -2.61 -0.37
N ALA A 172 -3.68 -1.77 -0.58
CA ALA A 172 -2.80 -1.37 0.51
C ALA A 172 -3.44 -0.23 1.32
N ALA A 173 -3.41 -0.34 2.64
CA ALA A 173 -3.85 0.68 3.57
C ALA A 173 -2.83 1.83 3.68
N LEU A 174 -1.55 1.52 3.60
CA LEU A 174 -0.44 2.48 3.66
C LEU A 174 0.63 2.15 2.62
N LYS A 175 1.26 3.20 2.08
CA LYS A 175 2.39 3.11 1.17
C LYS A 175 3.57 3.87 1.81
N ASP A 176 4.54 3.13 2.29
CA ASP A 176 5.89 3.64 2.59
C ASP A 176 6.70 3.54 1.29
N ARG A 177 7.62 4.47 1.00
CA ARG A 177 8.28 4.57 -0.33
C ARG A 177 8.77 3.22 -0.90
N GLN A 178 9.19 2.32 -0.01
CA GLN A 178 9.71 0.99 -0.34
C GLN A 178 8.73 -0.17 -0.06
N ASN A 179 7.64 0.04 0.70
CA ASN A 179 6.78 -1.05 1.19
C ASN A 179 5.29 -0.67 1.22
N TYR A 180 4.42 -1.61 0.89
CA TYR A 180 3.02 -1.61 1.32
C TYR A 180 2.94 -2.04 2.80
N ARG A 181 2.10 -1.35 3.58
CA ARG A 181 1.84 -1.71 4.98
C ARG A 181 0.35 -1.66 5.28
N GLY A 182 -0.15 -2.70 5.92
CA GLY A 182 -1.57 -2.90 6.15
C GLY A 182 -2.31 -3.12 4.83
N PHE A 183 -3.26 -4.03 4.84
CA PHE A 183 -4.03 -4.39 3.65
C PHE A 183 -5.51 -4.40 3.95
N ILE A 184 -6.30 -4.05 2.95
CA ILE A 184 -7.75 -4.10 2.99
C ILE A 184 -8.21 -5.07 1.91
N LEU A 185 -8.90 -6.13 2.32
CA LEU A 185 -9.59 -7.05 1.42
C LEU A 185 -11.06 -6.61 1.32
N GLU A 186 -11.52 -6.27 0.12
CA GLU A 186 -12.93 -6.05 -0.19
C GLU A 186 -13.55 -7.36 -0.71
N ALA A 187 -14.57 -7.85 0.00
CA ALA A 187 -15.32 -9.07 -0.30
C ALA A 187 -16.81 -8.71 -0.45
N GLY A 188 -17.21 -8.31 -1.65
CA GLY A 188 -18.55 -7.77 -1.91
C GLY A 188 -18.82 -6.49 -1.09
N ALA A 189 -19.72 -6.57 -0.11
CA ALA A 189 -20.04 -5.45 0.79
C ALA A 189 -19.19 -5.40 2.07
N ALA A 190 -18.43 -6.47 2.35
CA ALA A 190 -17.56 -6.56 3.51
C ALA A 190 -16.17 -6.02 3.18
N ARG A 191 -15.50 -5.47 4.19
CA ARG A 191 -14.09 -5.09 4.13
C ARG A 191 -13.38 -5.60 5.37
N TYR A 192 -12.27 -6.28 5.18
CA TYR A 192 -11.41 -6.82 6.23
C TYR A 192 -10.05 -6.15 6.19
N SER A 193 -9.42 -5.96 7.34
CA SER A 193 -8.14 -5.26 7.46
C SER A 193 -7.10 -6.15 8.12
N TYR A 194 -5.91 -6.16 7.54
CA TYR A 194 -4.77 -6.97 7.98
C TYR A 194 -3.55 -6.07 8.18
N ASP A 195 -2.65 -6.47 9.07
CA ASP A 195 -1.40 -5.77 9.36
C ASP A 195 -0.21 -6.31 8.54
N TRP A 196 -0.49 -7.06 7.47
CA TRP A 196 0.52 -7.58 6.54
C TRP A 196 1.39 -6.45 5.96
N GLN A 197 2.59 -6.83 5.53
CA GLN A 197 3.56 -5.91 4.92
C GLN A 197 4.20 -6.59 3.72
N ALA A 198 4.34 -5.86 2.62
CA ALA A 198 4.99 -6.37 1.42
C ALA A 198 5.86 -5.27 0.80
N PRO A 199 7.02 -5.61 0.20
CA PRO A 199 7.78 -4.65 -0.59
C PRO A 199 6.95 -4.10 -1.75
N ARG A 200 7.21 -2.84 -2.11
CA ARG A 200 6.56 -2.22 -3.26
C ARG A 200 7.39 -2.47 -4.51
N LEU A 201 7.09 -3.55 -5.21
CA LEU A 201 7.77 -3.97 -6.43
C LEU A 201 6.86 -3.74 -7.65
N PRO A 202 7.05 -2.66 -8.45
CA PRO A 202 6.13 -2.35 -9.55
C PRO A 202 6.01 -3.42 -10.64
N SER A 203 7.01 -4.29 -10.76
CA SER A 203 7.01 -5.40 -11.72
C SER A 203 6.46 -6.71 -11.13
N TYR A 204 6.12 -6.72 -9.84
CA TYR A 204 5.67 -7.87 -9.07
C TYR A 204 4.52 -7.42 -8.17
N GLU A 205 3.38 -7.13 -8.79
CA GLU A 205 2.16 -6.77 -8.08
C GLU A 205 1.63 -7.99 -7.31
N PRO A 206 0.93 -7.79 -6.18
CA PRO A 206 0.28 -8.89 -5.49
C PRO A 206 -0.66 -9.68 -6.40
N VAL A 207 -0.74 -10.99 -6.19
CA VAL A 207 -1.68 -11.86 -6.88
C VAL A 207 -2.84 -12.20 -5.95
N LEU A 208 -4.05 -12.29 -6.50
CA LEU A 208 -5.27 -12.59 -5.75
C LEU A 208 -6.04 -13.70 -6.45
N HIS A 209 -6.20 -14.84 -5.77
CA HIS A 209 -7.05 -15.95 -6.19
C HIS A 209 -8.30 -16.04 -5.30
N ALA A 210 -9.35 -16.63 -5.85
CA ALA A 210 -10.59 -16.89 -5.14
C ALA A 210 -11.13 -18.27 -5.53
N GLU A 211 -10.75 -19.29 -4.75
CA GLU A 211 -11.01 -20.70 -5.03
C GLU A 211 -11.30 -21.45 -3.74
N ASP A 212 -12.09 -22.51 -3.82
CA ASP A 212 -12.38 -23.43 -2.71
C ASP A 212 -11.15 -24.31 -2.49
N VAL A 213 -10.22 -23.82 -1.67
CA VAL A 213 -8.92 -24.48 -1.41
C VAL A 213 -8.97 -25.35 -0.16
N ASP A 214 -9.95 -25.14 0.73
CA ASP A 214 -10.16 -25.99 1.90
C ASP A 214 -11.17 -27.13 1.69
N GLY A 215 -11.87 -27.14 0.55
CA GLY A 215 -12.79 -28.19 0.14
C GLY A 215 -14.16 -28.15 0.83
N ASP A 216 -14.52 -27.03 1.47
CA ASP A 216 -15.81 -26.87 2.15
C ASP A 216 -16.96 -26.47 1.20
N GLY A 217 -16.65 -26.20 -0.08
CA GLY A 217 -17.61 -25.80 -1.10
C GLY A 217 -17.84 -24.29 -1.18
N GLN A 218 -17.12 -23.48 -0.41
CA GLN A 218 -17.04 -22.03 -0.51
C GLN A 218 -15.62 -21.61 -0.89
N PRO A 219 -15.45 -20.48 -1.59
CA PRO A 219 -14.11 -20.01 -1.96
C PRO A 219 -13.42 -19.28 -0.80
N GLU A 220 -12.14 -19.56 -0.61
CA GLU A 220 -11.22 -18.72 0.16
C GLU A 220 -10.54 -17.71 -0.75
N VAL A 221 -10.09 -16.60 -0.17
CA VAL A 221 -9.26 -15.62 -0.87
C VAL A 221 -7.80 -15.89 -0.57
N VAL A 222 -7.02 -16.19 -1.60
CA VAL A 222 -5.57 -16.41 -1.48
C VAL A 222 -4.83 -15.19 -2.01
N VAL A 223 -3.98 -14.61 -1.18
CA VAL A 223 -3.15 -13.44 -1.49
C VAL A 223 -1.69 -13.88 -1.54
N ILE A 224 -1.01 -13.60 -2.64
CA ILE A 224 0.42 -13.91 -2.80
C ILE A 224 1.20 -12.61 -2.99
N PHE A 225 2.22 -12.40 -2.16
CA PHE A 225 3.12 -11.25 -2.22
C PHE A 225 4.51 -11.70 -2.64
N THR A 226 5.11 -11.05 -3.64
CA THR A 226 6.55 -11.15 -3.86
C THR A 226 7.30 -10.31 -2.82
N THR A 227 8.12 -10.96 -1.99
CA THR A 227 8.85 -10.34 -0.87
C THR A 227 10.34 -10.15 -1.14
N GLY A 228 10.88 -10.74 -2.21
CA GLY A 228 12.28 -10.58 -2.58
C GLY A 228 12.56 -11.01 -4.02
N THR A 229 13.41 -10.27 -4.72
CA THR A 229 13.79 -10.56 -6.11
C THR A 229 15.28 -10.31 -6.33
N GLY A 230 15.92 -11.08 -7.20
CA GLY A 230 17.31 -10.88 -7.58
C GLY A 230 17.87 -12.04 -8.41
N THR A 231 19.16 -11.98 -8.74
CA THR A 231 19.83 -13.09 -9.44
C THR A 231 19.87 -14.31 -8.53
N GLY A 232 19.04 -15.32 -8.82
CA GLY A 232 18.87 -16.51 -7.97
C GLY A 232 18.04 -16.25 -6.72
N LEU A 233 17.18 -15.22 -6.72
CA LEU A 233 16.27 -14.94 -5.61
C LEU A 233 14.88 -14.61 -6.16
N HIS A 234 13.86 -15.33 -5.70
CA HIS A 234 12.45 -14.99 -5.88
C HIS A 234 11.70 -15.52 -4.68
N MET A 235 11.28 -14.65 -3.77
CA MET A 235 10.62 -15.04 -2.53
C MET A 235 9.18 -14.60 -2.56
N GLU A 236 8.29 -15.47 -2.12
CA GLU A 236 6.86 -15.19 -1.99
C GLU A 236 6.36 -15.49 -0.58
N GLU A 237 5.37 -14.72 -0.15
CA GLU A 237 4.60 -14.93 1.07
C GLU A 237 3.13 -15.11 0.67
N ILE A 238 2.44 -16.00 1.38
CA ILE A 238 1.05 -16.36 1.09
C ILE A 238 0.16 -16.11 2.31
N HIS A 239 -1.03 -15.58 2.06
CA HIS A 239 -2.11 -15.47 3.03
C HIS A 239 -3.38 -16.11 2.47
N VAL A 240 -4.10 -16.86 3.31
CA VAL A 240 -5.40 -17.43 2.96
C VAL A 240 -6.45 -16.89 3.92
N VAL A 241 -7.56 -16.41 3.39
CA VAL A 241 -8.63 -15.75 4.16
C VAL A 241 -9.96 -16.41 3.85
N ASP A 242 -10.73 -16.72 4.89
CA ASP A 242 -12.16 -17.01 4.76
C ASP A 242 -12.93 -15.69 4.57
N PRO A 243 -13.53 -15.42 3.38
CA PRO A 243 -14.21 -14.16 3.13
C PRO A 243 -15.54 -14.01 3.88
N ARG A 244 -16.06 -15.07 4.50
CA ARG A 244 -17.35 -15.06 5.23
C ARG A 244 -17.25 -14.29 6.54
N ASP A 245 -16.11 -14.37 7.21
CA ASP A 245 -15.85 -13.68 8.47
C ASP A 245 -14.53 -12.89 8.51
N GLY A 246 -13.70 -12.99 7.47
CA GLY A 246 -12.42 -12.31 7.35
C GLY A 246 -11.32 -12.92 8.20
N GLN A 247 -11.49 -14.15 8.67
CA GLN A 247 -10.46 -14.85 9.42
C GLN A 247 -9.34 -15.32 8.47
N GLU A 248 -8.10 -14.98 8.82
CA GLU A 248 -6.92 -15.55 8.17
C GLU A 248 -6.72 -17.00 8.65
N ILE A 249 -6.61 -17.92 7.70
CA ILE A 249 -6.28 -19.31 7.92
C ILE A 249 -4.75 -19.43 7.82
N PRO A 250 -4.05 -19.87 8.89
CA PRO A 250 -2.60 -19.99 8.84
C PRO A 250 -2.15 -20.93 7.72
N VAL A 251 -1.05 -20.59 7.04
CA VAL A 251 -0.38 -21.48 6.09
C VAL A 251 1.02 -21.75 6.63
N LEU A 252 1.40 -23.03 6.75
CA LEU A 252 2.77 -23.39 7.07
C LEU A 252 3.65 -23.06 5.86
N SER A 253 4.64 -22.17 5.98
CA SER A 253 5.43 -21.75 4.82
C SER A 253 6.25 -22.91 4.24
N ALA A 254 6.63 -22.85 2.96
CA ALA A 254 7.46 -23.89 2.33
C ALA A 254 8.79 -24.13 3.06
N GLU A 255 9.39 -23.09 3.64
CA GLU A 255 10.61 -23.20 4.46
C GLU A 255 10.34 -23.94 5.77
N GLN A 256 9.24 -23.62 6.46
CA GLN A 256 8.84 -24.30 7.70
C GLN A 256 8.45 -25.76 7.43
N ALA A 257 7.73 -25.99 6.33
CA ALA A 257 7.39 -27.31 5.83
C ALA A 257 8.64 -28.13 5.52
N ALA A 258 9.66 -27.53 4.91
CA ALA A 258 10.92 -28.20 4.60
C ALA A 258 11.61 -28.74 5.87
N ASP A 259 11.62 -27.98 6.96
CA ASP A 259 12.17 -28.42 8.26
C ASP A 259 11.44 -29.67 8.80
N GLU A 260 10.14 -29.77 8.55
CA GLU A 260 9.32 -30.90 8.98
C GLU A 260 9.43 -32.10 8.03
N TRP A 261 9.54 -31.89 6.72
CA TRP A 261 9.39 -32.94 5.70
C TRP A 261 10.70 -33.42 5.09
N ILE A 262 11.78 -32.65 5.15
CA ILE A 262 13.00 -32.90 4.39
C ILE A 262 14.17 -33.19 5.35
N GLU A 263 14.72 -34.39 5.24
CA GLU A 263 16.00 -34.74 5.83
C GLU A 263 17.07 -34.70 4.74
N SER A 264 18.07 -33.83 4.87
CA SER A 264 19.16 -33.75 3.89
C SER A 264 20.54 -33.59 4.51
N ARG A 265 21.55 -33.96 3.71
CA ARG A 265 22.97 -33.79 4.02
C ARG A 265 23.75 -33.50 2.75
N ILE A 266 24.69 -32.56 2.86
CA ILE A 266 25.65 -32.25 1.81
C ILE A 266 27.05 -32.38 2.39
N THR A 267 27.92 -33.13 1.70
CA THR A 267 29.31 -33.35 2.12
C THR A 267 30.26 -33.27 0.93
N LEU A 268 31.36 -32.54 1.09
CA LEU A 268 32.45 -32.51 0.13
C LEU A 268 33.48 -33.61 0.46
N GLU A 269 33.54 -34.65 -0.38
CA GLU A 269 34.50 -35.76 -0.30
C GLU A 269 35.63 -35.55 -1.33
N GLY A 270 36.65 -34.78 -0.97
CA GLY A 270 37.72 -34.42 -1.91
C GLY A 270 37.23 -33.43 -2.96
N SER A 271 37.06 -33.87 -4.21
CA SER A 271 36.47 -33.10 -5.31
C SER A 271 35.09 -33.62 -5.73
N GLU A 272 34.45 -34.44 -4.89
CA GLU A 272 33.11 -34.96 -5.12
C GLU A 272 32.13 -34.35 -4.11
N LEU A 273 31.03 -33.78 -4.59
CA LEU A 273 29.92 -33.33 -3.75
C LEU A 273 28.90 -34.46 -3.62
N VAL A 274 28.70 -34.96 -2.40
CA VAL A 274 27.72 -35.98 -2.09
C VAL A 274 26.51 -35.31 -1.44
N ILE A 275 25.34 -35.53 -2.02
CA ILE A 275 24.08 -34.93 -1.58
C ILE A 275 23.07 -36.05 -1.33
N ASP A 276 22.56 -36.12 -0.11
CA ASP A 276 21.48 -37.02 0.27
C ASP A 276 20.23 -36.20 0.58
N VAL A 277 19.10 -36.58 -0.02
CA VAL A 277 17.78 -36.00 0.23
C VAL A 277 16.81 -37.11 0.55
N LYS A 278 16.06 -36.96 1.63
CA LYS A 278 15.02 -37.90 2.05
C LYS A 278 13.77 -37.13 2.43
N LEU A 279 12.66 -37.48 1.80
CA LEU A 279 11.35 -36.91 2.08
C LEU A 279 10.60 -37.82 3.06
N LYS A 280 9.94 -37.21 4.04
CA LYS A 280 8.93 -37.85 4.87
C LYS A 280 7.61 -37.95 4.11
N GLY A 281 6.65 -38.69 4.67
CA GLY A 281 5.34 -38.93 4.07
C GLY A 281 4.93 -40.40 4.19
N GLU A 282 3.74 -40.73 3.69
CA GLU A 282 3.22 -42.10 3.72
C GLU A 282 4.14 -43.10 2.99
N THR A 283 4.74 -42.64 1.89
CA THR A 283 5.75 -43.39 1.13
C THR A 283 7.05 -42.59 1.08
N PRO A 284 7.96 -42.79 2.05
CA PRO A 284 9.24 -42.06 2.08
C PRO A 284 10.04 -42.29 0.81
N GLN A 285 10.53 -41.20 0.21
CA GLN A 285 11.37 -41.22 -0.98
C GLN A 285 12.76 -40.69 -0.64
N ALA A 286 13.78 -41.18 -1.34
CA ALA A 286 15.15 -40.75 -1.12
C ALA A 286 15.95 -40.71 -2.42
N TRP A 287 16.83 -39.73 -2.49
CA TRP A 287 17.76 -39.51 -3.59
C TRP A 287 19.16 -39.34 -3.02
N SER A 288 20.14 -39.90 -3.72
CA SER A 288 21.55 -39.64 -3.44
C SER A 288 22.24 -39.27 -4.74
N PHE A 289 23.01 -38.17 -4.72
CA PHE A 289 23.81 -37.70 -5.85
C PHE A 289 25.29 -37.68 -5.48
N ARG A 290 26.15 -37.98 -6.45
CA ARG A 290 27.60 -37.83 -6.34
C ARG A 290 28.12 -37.05 -7.54
N ILE A 291 28.31 -35.74 -7.35
CA ILE A 291 28.71 -34.81 -8.40
C ILE A 291 30.24 -34.68 -8.38
N PRO A 292 30.94 -35.10 -9.45
CA PRO A 292 32.40 -35.04 -9.52
C PRO A 292 32.89 -33.64 -9.91
N ASP A 293 34.20 -33.43 -9.75
CA ASP A 293 34.95 -32.27 -10.22
C ASP A 293 34.43 -30.91 -9.73
N VAL A 294 33.88 -30.85 -8.51
CA VAL A 294 33.46 -29.59 -7.87
C VAL A 294 34.67 -28.81 -7.33
N GLU A 295 34.61 -27.48 -7.38
CA GLU A 295 35.69 -26.64 -6.87
C GLU A 295 35.68 -26.60 -5.33
N PRO A 296 36.79 -26.95 -4.64
CA PRO A 296 36.85 -26.92 -3.17
C PRO A 296 36.70 -25.51 -2.55
N GLY A 297 36.74 -24.46 -3.37
CA GLY A 297 36.54 -23.06 -2.95
C GLY A 297 35.09 -22.61 -2.94
N ASP A 298 34.17 -23.39 -3.50
CA ASP A 298 32.75 -23.09 -3.48
C ASP A 298 32.17 -23.31 -2.07
N HIS A 299 31.40 -22.33 -1.60
CA HIS A 299 30.68 -22.43 -0.33
C HIS A 299 29.39 -23.24 -0.51
N TYR A 300 29.51 -24.56 -0.47
CA TYR A 300 28.36 -25.47 -0.40
C TYR A 300 27.74 -25.45 1.01
N ASN A 301 26.43 -25.60 1.07
CA ASN A 301 25.69 -25.73 2.33
C ASN A 301 26.00 -27.09 2.99
N SER A 302 25.66 -27.26 4.27
CA SER A 302 25.71 -28.58 4.94
C SER A 302 24.43 -29.42 4.75
N GLN A 303 23.34 -28.77 4.35
CA GLN A 303 22.03 -29.35 4.08
C GLN A 303 21.43 -28.62 2.87
N VAL A 304 20.50 -29.27 2.18
CA VAL A 304 19.73 -28.61 1.12
C VAL A 304 18.85 -27.54 1.76
N GLY A 305 18.99 -26.31 1.31
CA GLY A 305 18.21 -25.16 1.77
C GLY A 305 16.95 -24.95 0.92
N VAL A 306 15.92 -24.38 1.55
CA VAL A 306 14.66 -23.94 0.96
C VAL A 306 14.43 -22.49 1.42
N GLY A 307 13.91 -21.61 0.56
CA GLY A 307 13.67 -20.19 0.92
C GLY A 307 14.25 -19.15 -0.04
N GLY A 308 15.19 -19.52 -0.91
CA GLY A 308 15.80 -18.56 -1.84
C GLY A 308 14.94 -18.30 -3.09
N VAL A 309 14.27 -19.34 -3.57
CA VAL A 309 13.38 -19.28 -4.72
C VAL A 309 12.13 -20.08 -4.34
N ILE A 310 11.00 -19.40 -4.16
CA ILE A 310 9.69 -19.97 -3.81
C ILE A 310 8.63 -19.29 -4.66
N TYR A 311 7.77 -20.10 -5.27
CA TYR A 311 6.55 -19.67 -5.93
C TYR A 311 5.36 -20.38 -5.28
N TYR A 312 4.31 -19.65 -4.92
CA TYR A 312 3.03 -20.23 -4.56
C TYR A 312 2.09 -20.19 -5.76
N ASP A 313 1.21 -21.17 -5.87
CA ASP A 313 0.20 -21.19 -6.92
C ASP A 313 -1.12 -21.77 -6.40
N VAL A 314 -2.21 -21.38 -7.06
CA VAL A 314 -3.54 -21.92 -6.84
C VAL A 314 -4.15 -22.28 -8.17
N GLU A 315 -4.41 -23.58 -8.38
CA GLU A 315 -5.05 -24.07 -9.59
C GLU A 315 -6.07 -25.17 -9.26
N GLY A 316 -7.34 -24.93 -9.59
CA GLY A 316 -8.39 -25.94 -9.50
C GLY A 316 -8.72 -26.33 -8.06
N GLY A 317 -8.72 -25.35 -7.15
CA GLY A 317 -8.95 -25.53 -5.70
C GLY A 317 -7.79 -26.21 -4.98
N LYS A 318 -6.59 -26.22 -5.58
CA LYS A 318 -5.39 -26.77 -4.94
C LYS A 318 -4.38 -25.68 -4.69
N LEU A 319 -3.89 -25.61 -3.45
CA LEU A 319 -2.79 -24.76 -3.07
C LEU A 319 -1.47 -25.54 -3.15
N THR A 320 -0.51 -25.01 -3.90
CA THR A 320 0.84 -25.58 -4.01
C THR A 320 1.93 -24.53 -3.76
N ALA A 321 3.13 -25.01 -3.44
CA ALA A 321 4.34 -24.21 -3.48
C ALA A 321 5.45 -24.97 -4.21
N GLU A 322 6.17 -24.29 -5.10
CA GLU A 322 7.40 -24.77 -5.70
C GLU A 322 8.58 -24.03 -5.08
N ALA A 323 9.57 -24.76 -4.57
CA ALA A 323 10.74 -24.15 -3.93
C ALA A 323 12.05 -24.80 -4.37
N ALA A 324 13.01 -23.98 -4.77
CA ALA A 324 14.28 -24.49 -5.30
C ALA A 324 15.15 -25.13 -4.21
N ALA A 325 15.69 -26.32 -4.52
CA ALA A 325 16.57 -27.10 -3.66
C ALA A 325 18.00 -26.53 -3.69
N ASN A 326 18.30 -25.60 -2.77
CA ASN A 326 19.55 -24.86 -2.73
C ASN A 326 20.71 -25.66 -2.10
N ILE A 327 21.83 -25.79 -2.80
CA ILE A 327 23.04 -26.48 -2.31
C ILE A 327 24.22 -25.53 -2.02
N GLY A 328 24.05 -24.24 -2.30
CA GLY A 328 25.05 -23.18 -2.09
C GLY A 328 24.60 -21.87 -2.73
N PHE A 329 25.39 -20.80 -2.61
CA PHE A 329 25.02 -19.48 -3.16
C PHE A 329 24.66 -19.57 -4.66
N ALA A 330 23.39 -19.32 -4.99
CA ALA A 330 22.82 -19.42 -6.33
C ALA A 330 23.03 -20.78 -7.05
N ASN A 331 23.20 -21.87 -6.30
CA ASN A 331 23.33 -23.23 -6.83
C ASN A 331 22.15 -24.09 -6.38
N TYR A 332 21.46 -24.71 -7.33
CA TYR A 332 20.25 -25.51 -7.11
C TYR A 332 20.35 -26.84 -7.84
N ILE A 333 19.75 -27.88 -7.27
CA ILE A 333 19.79 -29.24 -7.84
C ILE A 333 18.46 -29.75 -8.38
N GLY A 334 17.42 -28.93 -8.26
CA GLY A 334 16.03 -29.26 -8.58
C GLY A 334 15.09 -28.45 -7.73
N ASP A 335 13.82 -28.84 -7.72
CA ASP A 335 12.74 -28.15 -7.02
C ASP A 335 11.96 -29.12 -6.13
N PHE A 336 11.51 -28.62 -4.98
CA PHE A 336 10.52 -29.27 -4.16
C PHE A 336 9.14 -28.71 -4.47
N GLU A 337 8.18 -29.58 -4.72
CA GLU A 337 6.78 -29.25 -4.86
C GLU A 337 6.04 -29.68 -3.59
N PHE A 338 5.39 -28.73 -2.93
CA PHE A 338 4.59 -28.92 -1.73
C PHE A 338 3.11 -28.82 -2.10
N GLU A 339 2.34 -29.87 -1.87
CA GLU A 339 0.88 -29.85 -1.98
C GLU A 339 0.28 -29.64 -0.59
N TYR A 340 -0.59 -28.63 -0.44
CA TYR A 340 -1.20 -28.28 0.84
C TYR A 340 -2.65 -28.76 0.92
N ASP A 341 -3.09 -29.08 2.14
CA ASP A 341 -4.49 -29.35 2.45
C ASP A 341 -4.85 -28.77 3.83
N ARG A 342 -6.13 -28.62 4.10
CA ARG A 342 -6.66 -28.06 5.34
C ARG A 342 -6.54 -29.05 6.50
N SER A 343 -5.91 -28.63 7.60
CA SER A 343 -5.77 -29.38 8.86
C SER A 343 -6.42 -28.66 10.05
N GLU A 344 -6.21 -29.08 11.29
CA GLU A 344 -6.63 -28.30 12.46
C GLU A 344 -5.77 -27.03 12.68
N ARG A 345 -4.52 -27.01 12.17
CA ARG A 345 -3.54 -25.92 12.38
C ARG A 345 -3.61 -24.83 11.32
N GLY A 346 -4.25 -25.09 10.19
CA GLY A 346 -4.20 -24.22 9.02
C GLY A 346 -4.13 -25.04 7.74
N PHE A 347 -3.41 -24.55 6.74
CA PHE A 347 -2.92 -25.31 5.61
C PHE A 347 -1.55 -25.90 5.95
N GLU A 348 -1.42 -27.21 5.82
CA GLU A 348 -0.17 -27.94 6.01
C GLU A 348 0.12 -28.80 4.78
N PRO A 349 1.40 -29.05 4.45
CA PRO A 349 1.75 -29.95 3.37
C PRO A 349 1.22 -31.36 3.66
N VAL A 350 0.55 -31.95 2.67
CA VAL A 350 0.12 -33.37 2.68
C VAL A 350 1.01 -34.24 1.82
N ALA A 351 1.69 -33.63 0.85
CA ALA A 351 2.70 -34.28 0.03
C ALA A 351 3.84 -33.32 -0.28
N VAL A 352 5.05 -33.87 -0.35
CA VAL A 352 6.23 -33.18 -0.88
C VAL A 352 6.86 -34.08 -1.92
N THR A 353 7.10 -33.54 -3.12
CA THR A 353 7.79 -34.22 -4.21
C THR A 353 9.09 -33.50 -4.52
N PHE A 354 10.15 -34.24 -4.82
CA PHE A 354 11.41 -33.66 -5.27
C PHE A 354 11.61 -33.96 -6.76
N HIS A 355 11.86 -32.91 -7.53
CA HIS A 355 12.10 -32.93 -8.97
C HIS A 355 13.54 -32.51 -9.25
N PRO A 356 14.50 -33.46 -9.30
CA PRO A 356 15.89 -33.12 -9.61
C PRO A 356 16.00 -32.56 -11.04
N PHE A 357 16.88 -31.58 -11.26
CA PHE A 357 17.12 -31.11 -12.61
C PHE A 357 17.76 -32.22 -13.47
N PRO A 358 17.39 -32.34 -14.76
CA PRO A 358 17.85 -33.42 -15.63
C PRO A 358 19.39 -33.57 -15.71
N GLU A 359 20.14 -32.48 -15.58
CA GLU A 359 21.60 -32.49 -15.56
C GLU A 359 22.21 -33.19 -14.35
N PHE A 360 21.48 -33.32 -13.24
CA PHE A 360 21.96 -34.02 -12.04
C PHE A 360 21.57 -35.50 -12.01
N GLU A 361 20.57 -35.92 -12.79
CA GLU A 361 20.13 -37.33 -12.83
C GLU A 361 21.24 -38.30 -13.25
N LYS A 362 22.18 -37.89 -14.12
CA LYS A 362 23.36 -38.71 -14.46
C LYS A 362 24.31 -38.98 -13.28
N TYR A 363 24.22 -38.17 -12.23
CA TYR A 363 25.03 -38.29 -11.01
C TYR A 363 24.28 -38.99 -9.87
N ARG A 364 23.04 -39.42 -10.13
CA ARG A 364 22.23 -40.14 -9.15
C ARG A 364 22.80 -41.54 -8.90
N ILE A 365 23.05 -41.84 -7.63
CA ILE A 365 23.54 -43.14 -7.15
C ILE A 365 22.46 -43.93 -6.40
N ARG A 366 21.35 -43.29 -6.03
CA ARG A 366 20.17 -43.94 -5.45
C ARG A 366 18.90 -43.12 -5.70
#